data_AF-A0A376SA64-F1
#
_entry.id   AF-A0A376SA64-F1
#
_cell.length_a   1.000
_cell.length_b   1.000
_cell.length_c   1.000
_cell.angle_alpha   90.00
_cell.angle_beta   90.00
_cell.angle_gamma   90.00
#
_symmetry.space_group_name_H-M   'P 1'
#
loop_
_entity.id
_entity.type
_entity.pdbx_description
1 polymer ?
#
loop_
_entity_poly.entity_id
_entity_poly.type
_entity_poly.pdbx_seq_one_letter_code
_entity_poly.pdbx_strand_id
1 'polypeptide(L)'
;MSHENHFGYAACAALLREQGLAAVPRLIMYAHKEDCGSLLVQINHPQVIRTLLLVADKNKPSLQRVAKYSKNFPHATLAALAELLALKEPPARPGYPIIEDKKLPAQQKARDEYWRTLLQTLMASQPQLAEEVMPWLSTQAQAVLNSYLSAPPKTVIDSTDNSQMPEILVSPPWRSKKKMTVPRLDLAPFELTPQVYWQPGERERLATTESARYFSTVSLAERMEQKSGRVVLQELGFGDDVWLFLNYILPGKLDAARNSLIVQWHYYPGRVEEIMNGWSSPEAQLAEQALRNGHVEVFINIWENDSYSRYRREKSIWNLYLLAQLPREMALTFWLRINEKKHLSAGEDYFLSIFGLDALPGLLLAFSHRPKETFPLILNFGATETGPARCPRLATFRGAA
;
A
#
# COMPACT_ATOMS: atom_id res chain seq x y z
N MET A 1 11.18 14.05 10.77
CA MET A 1 11.35 13.31 9.50
C MET A 1 9.96 13.12 8.91
N SER A 2 9.73 13.68 7.72
CA SER A 2 8.42 13.82 7.09
C SER A 2 7.78 12.46 6.77
N HIS A 3 6.56 12.24 7.27
CA HIS A 3 5.68 11.16 6.84
C HIS A 3 5.25 11.41 5.39
N GLU A 4 6.06 10.99 4.42
CA GLU A 4 5.65 10.95 3.02
C GLU A 4 4.80 9.69 2.79
N ASN A 5 3.58 9.90 2.27
CA ASN A 5 2.57 8.90 1.98
C ASN A 5 3.10 7.78 1.05
N HIS A 6 3.69 6.74 1.62
CA HIS A 6 4.17 5.54 0.89
C HIS A 6 3.06 4.70 0.22
N PHE A 7 1.78 5.07 0.39
CA PHE A 7 0.63 4.33 -0.17
C PHE A 7 0.02 4.96 -1.41
N GLY A 8 0.51 6.12 -1.89
CA GLY A 8 -0.05 6.80 -3.05
C GLY A 8 0.00 5.95 -4.32
N TYR A 9 1.11 5.22 -4.52
CA TYR A 9 1.30 4.37 -5.69
C TYR A 9 0.35 3.17 -5.67
N ALA A 10 0.27 2.48 -4.53
CA ALA A 10 -0.61 1.31 -4.37
C ALA A 10 -2.09 1.67 -4.56
N ALA A 11 -2.54 2.81 -4.03
CA ALA A 11 -3.92 3.29 -4.21
C ALA A 11 -4.23 3.65 -5.68
N CYS A 12 -3.31 4.36 -6.36
CA CYS A 12 -3.48 4.70 -7.77
C CYS A 12 -3.45 3.44 -8.66
N ALA A 13 -2.58 2.47 -8.36
CA ALA A 13 -2.49 1.20 -9.06
C ALA A 13 -3.74 0.34 -8.87
N ALA A 14 -4.29 0.28 -7.64
CA ALA A 14 -5.54 -0.40 -7.36
C ALA A 14 -6.71 0.25 -8.13
N LEU A 15 -6.80 1.58 -8.13
CA LEU A 15 -7.85 2.30 -8.85
C LEU A 15 -7.79 2.05 -10.37
N LEU A 16 -6.60 2.10 -10.97
CA LEU A 16 -6.38 1.75 -12.38
C LEU A 16 -6.71 0.29 -12.68
N ARG A 17 -6.52 -0.60 -11.71
CA ARG A 17 -6.81 -2.01 -11.89
C ARG A 17 -8.30 -2.32 -11.80
N GLU A 18 -9.04 -1.64 -10.92
CA GLU A 18 -10.49 -1.83 -10.74
C GLU A 18 -11.30 -1.13 -11.82
N GLN A 19 -10.93 0.10 -12.18
CA GLN A 19 -11.73 0.95 -13.09
C GLN A 19 -11.08 1.10 -14.47
N GLY A 20 -9.90 0.53 -14.68
CA GLY A 20 -9.18 0.65 -15.95
C GLY A 20 -8.89 2.10 -16.32
N LEU A 21 -9.14 2.45 -17.59
CA LEU A 21 -8.97 3.80 -18.10
C LEU A 21 -10.01 4.80 -17.54
N ALA A 22 -11.12 4.33 -16.96
CA ALA A 22 -12.12 5.21 -16.35
C ALA A 22 -11.62 5.90 -15.07
N ALA A 23 -10.53 5.40 -14.47
CA ALA A 23 -9.86 6.04 -13.35
C ALA A 23 -9.05 7.30 -13.73
N VAL A 24 -8.69 7.45 -15.01
CA VAL A 24 -7.74 8.48 -15.48
C VAL A 24 -8.18 9.92 -15.09
N PRO A 25 -9.46 10.33 -15.26
CA PRO A 25 -9.90 11.67 -14.85
C PRO A 25 -9.72 11.95 -13.36
N ARG A 26 -9.84 10.94 -12.50
CA ARG A 26 -9.67 11.06 -11.04
C ARG A 26 -8.19 11.21 -10.67
N LEU A 27 -7.32 10.53 -11.40
CA LEU A 27 -5.87 10.50 -11.14
C LEU A 27 -5.14 11.74 -11.66
N ILE A 28 -5.66 12.33 -12.75
CA ILE A 28 -5.11 13.53 -13.39
C ILE A 28 -4.92 14.70 -12.41
N MET A 29 -5.79 14.84 -11.41
CA MET A 29 -5.69 15.86 -10.36
C MET A 29 -4.41 15.75 -9.51
N TYR A 30 -3.79 14.56 -9.49
CA TYR A 30 -2.60 14.27 -8.71
C TYR A 30 -1.37 13.98 -9.57
N ALA A 31 -1.41 14.27 -10.88
CA ALA A 31 -0.31 13.96 -11.82
C ALA A 31 1.03 14.63 -11.47
N HIS A 32 0.99 15.72 -10.68
CA HIS A 32 2.19 16.40 -10.18
C HIS A 32 2.93 15.60 -9.08
N LYS A 33 2.22 14.73 -8.35
CA LYS A 33 2.79 13.90 -7.28
C LYS A 33 3.58 12.73 -7.86
N GLU A 34 4.59 12.28 -7.11
CA GLU A 34 5.54 11.29 -7.61
C GLU A 34 4.93 9.93 -7.90
N ASP A 35 4.08 9.45 -7.00
CA ASP A 35 3.41 8.16 -7.11
C ASP A 35 2.49 8.08 -8.33
N CYS A 36 1.51 8.99 -8.39
CA CYS A 36 0.49 9.01 -9.44
C CYS A 36 1.11 9.33 -10.81
N GLY A 37 1.99 10.33 -10.88
CA GLY A 37 2.68 10.68 -12.11
C GLY A 37 3.49 9.52 -12.70
N SER A 38 4.14 8.71 -11.86
CA SER A 38 4.95 7.57 -12.32
C SER A 38 4.11 6.43 -12.90
N LEU A 39 2.88 6.24 -12.41
CA LEU A 39 1.90 5.30 -12.98
C LEU A 39 1.33 5.81 -14.29
N LEU A 40 0.91 7.08 -14.32
CA LEU A 40 0.33 7.70 -15.50
C LEU A 40 1.28 7.62 -16.72
N VAL A 41 2.59 7.75 -16.51
CA VAL A 41 3.59 7.65 -17.60
C VAL A 41 3.54 6.32 -18.36
N GLN A 42 2.99 5.26 -17.76
CA GLN A 42 2.90 3.94 -18.38
C GLN A 42 1.64 3.75 -19.25
N ILE A 43 0.69 4.69 -19.19
CA ILE A 43 -0.62 4.56 -19.83
C ILE A 43 -0.66 5.41 -21.10
N ASN A 44 -0.74 4.76 -22.26
CA ASN A 44 -0.92 5.46 -23.53
C ASN A 44 -2.35 6.01 -23.66
N HIS A 45 -2.61 7.20 -23.13
CA HIS A 45 -3.93 7.82 -23.16
C HIS A 45 -3.84 9.34 -23.42
N PRO A 46 -4.68 9.91 -24.31
CA PRO A 46 -4.55 11.31 -24.73
C PRO A 46 -4.71 12.31 -23.58
N GLN A 47 -5.59 12.03 -22.61
CA GLN A 47 -5.73 12.91 -21.44
C GLN A 47 -4.49 12.88 -20.54
N VAL A 48 -3.79 11.74 -20.47
CA VAL A 48 -2.62 11.57 -19.60
C VAL A 48 -1.46 12.42 -20.10
N ILE A 49 -1.12 12.30 -21.38
CA ILE A 49 -0.03 13.10 -21.96
C ILE A 49 -0.35 14.61 -21.93
N ARG A 50 -1.61 15.00 -22.19
CA ARG A 50 -2.04 16.39 -22.05
C ARG A 50 -1.79 16.91 -20.64
N THR A 51 -2.20 16.17 -19.61
CA THR A 51 -1.96 16.56 -18.22
C THR A 51 -0.47 16.58 -17.87
N LEU A 52 0.31 15.57 -18.28
CA LEU A 52 1.75 15.54 -18.02
C LEU A 52 2.48 16.74 -18.63
N LEU A 53 2.10 17.16 -19.85
CA LEU A 53 2.63 18.35 -20.51
C LEU A 53 2.23 19.65 -19.80
N LEU A 54 1.02 19.72 -19.23
CA LEU A 54 0.55 20.89 -18.48
C LEU A 54 1.25 21.06 -17.13
N VAL A 55 1.73 19.96 -16.54
CA VAL A 55 2.32 19.85 -15.19
C VAL A 55 3.85 19.72 -15.24
N ALA A 56 4.43 19.75 -16.45
CA ALA A 56 5.85 19.55 -16.70
C ALA A 56 6.74 20.57 -15.97
N ASP A 57 6.28 21.82 -15.85
CA ASP A 57 7.01 22.96 -15.26
C ASP A 57 7.13 22.92 -13.72
N LYS A 58 6.39 22.04 -13.04
CA LYS A 58 6.32 22.02 -11.57
C LYS A 58 7.67 21.65 -10.93
N ASN A 59 8.19 20.48 -11.28
CA ASN A 59 9.29 19.84 -10.59
C ASN A 59 10.17 19.09 -11.62
N LYS A 60 11.47 18.95 -11.34
CA LYS A 60 12.40 18.18 -12.17
C LYS A 60 11.93 16.75 -12.51
N PRO A 61 11.31 15.99 -11.58
CA PRO A 61 10.75 14.67 -11.91
C PRO A 61 9.60 14.72 -12.93
N SER A 62 8.77 15.78 -12.93
CA SER A 62 7.67 15.91 -13.90
C SER A 62 8.19 16.11 -15.33
N LEU A 63 9.27 16.87 -15.52
CA LEU A 63 9.97 16.97 -16.81
C LEU A 63 10.51 15.60 -17.26
N GLN A 64 11.13 14.85 -16.35
CA GLN A 64 11.66 13.51 -16.65
C GLN A 64 10.55 12.52 -17.06
N ARG A 65 9.36 12.65 -16.47
CA ARG A 65 8.18 11.86 -16.83
C ARG A 65 7.72 12.13 -18.26
N VAL A 66 7.67 13.38 -18.69
CA VAL A 66 7.35 13.75 -20.08
C VAL A 66 8.41 13.18 -21.03
N ALA A 67 9.70 13.31 -20.70
CA ALA A 67 10.77 12.74 -21.52
C ALA A 67 10.66 11.21 -21.64
N LYS A 68 10.34 10.51 -20.54
CA LYS A 68 10.11 9.05 -20.54
C LYS A 68 8.88 8.67 -21.35
N TYR A 69 7.77 9.41 -21.22
CA TYR A 69 6.56 9.16 -21.99
C TYR A 69 6.80 9.38 -23.48
N SER A 70 7.47 10.47 -23.86
CA SER A 70 7.81 10.81 -25.25
C SER A 70 8.63 9.71 -25.93
N LYS A 71 9.59 9.12 -25.21
CA LYS A 71 10.37 7.97 -25.71
C LYS A 71 9.53 6.72 -25.92
N ASN A 72 8.55 6.47 -25.07
CA ASN A 72 7.69 5.27 -25.14
C ASN A 72 6.56 5.43 -26.17
N PHE A 73 6.00 6.63 -26.28
CA PHE A 73 4.81 6.96 -27.08
C PHE A 73 5.02 8.27 -27.86
N PRO A 74 5.90 8.27 -28.88
CA PRO A 74 6.22 9.49 -29.63
C PRO A 74 5.02 9.99 -30.46
N HIS A 75 4.22 9.10 -31.05
CA HIS A 75 2.99 9.45 -31.79
C HIS A 75 1.99 10.25 -30.95
N ALA A 76 1.65 9.72 -29.75
CA ALA A 76 0.70 10.36 -28.85
C ALA A 76 1.24 11.69 -28.30
N THR A 77 2.55 11.79 -28.11
CA THR A 77 3.21 13.02 -27.65
C THR A 77 3.16 14.10 -28.73
N LEU A 78 3.48 13.76 -29.98
CA LEU A 78 3.40 14.66 -31.12
C LEU A 78 1.96 15.17 -31.31
N ALA A 79 0.98 14.27 -31.26
CA ALA A 79 -0.42 14.63 -31.38
C ALA A 79 -0.87 15.61 -30.28
N ALA A 80 -0.50 15.32 -29.03
CA ALA A 80 -0.86 16.16 -27.90
C ALA A 80 -0.20 17.55 -27.95
N LEU A 81 1.06 17.64 -28.39
CA LEU A 81 1.78 18.92 -28.56
C LEU A 81 1.15 19.78 -29.66
N ALA A 82 0.83 19.17 -30.80
CA ALA A 82 0.18 19.88 -31.92
C ALA A 82 -1.19 20.43 -31.50
N GLU A 83 -2.01 19.63 -30.82
CA GLU A 83 -3.31 20.07 -30.30
C GLU A 83 -3.18 21.15 -29.21
N LEU A 84 -2.22 21.04 -28.29
CA LEU A 84 -2.03 22.06 -27.25
C LEU A 84 -1.52 23.39 -27.80
N LEU A 85 -0.66 23.37 -28.82
CA LEU A 85 -0.16 24.58 -29.48
C LEU A 85 -1.20 25.23 -30.40
N ALA A 86 -2.20 24.47 -30.86
CA ALA A 86 -3.30 24.99 -31.67
C ALA A 86 -4.36 25.76 -30.85
N LEU A 87 -4.43 25.54 -29.53
CA LEU A 87 -5.39 26.22 -28.66
C LEU A 87 -5.00 27.70 -28.46
N LYS A 88 -5.96 28.61 -28.69
CA LYS A 88 -5.79 30.05 -28.42
C LYS A 88 -5.57 30.37 -26.95
N GLU A 89 -6.19 29.59 -26.07
CA GLU A 89 -6.04 29.68 -24.62
C GLU A 89 -5.67 28.32 -24.03
N PRO A 90 -4.69 28.26 -23.12
CA PRO A 90 -4.27 27.02 -22.53
C PRO A 90 -5.35 26.45 -21.59
N PRO A 91 -5.54 25.12 -21.57
CA PRO A 91 -6.51 24.50 -20.68
C PRO A 91 -6.11 24.66 -19.21
N ALA A 92 -7.12 24.69 -18.34
CA ALA A 92 -6.96 24.80 -16.89
C ALA A 92 -6.07 23.68 -16.33
N ARG A 93 -5.25 24.02 -15.33
CA ARG A 93 -4.33 23.09 -14.67
C ARG A 93 -5.09 22.23 -13.66
N PRO A 94 -5.16 20.90 -13.84
CA PRO A 94 -5.84 20.04 -12.87
C PRO A 94 -5.07 19.97 -11.55
N GLY A 95 -5.77 20.20 -10.43
CA GLY A 95 -5.24 19.98 -9.07
C GLY A 95 -4.23 21.00 -8.55
N TYR A 96 -4.24 22.23 -9.08
CA TYR A 96 -3.31 23.29 -8.68
C TYR A 96 -4.02 24.42 -7.92
N PRO A 97 -3.43 24.98 -6.83
CA PRO A 97 -3.98 26.18 -6.19
C PRO A 97 -3.97 27.36 -7.18
N ILE A 98 -4.97 28.23 -7.06
CA ILE A 98 -5.14 29.43 -7.90
C ILE A 98 -3.83 30.22 -7.90
N ILE A 99 -3.18 30.30 -9.06
CA ILE A 99 -1.96 31.08 -9.25
C ILE A 99 -2.35 32.56 -9.18
N GLU A 100 -1.55 33.38 -8.51
CA GLU A 100 -1.69 34.85 -8.60
C GLU A 100 -1.68 35.27 -10.09
N ASP A 101 -2.76 35.88 -10.57
CA ASP A 101 -3.01 36.19 -12.00
C ASP A 101 -1.83 36.86 -12.72
N LYS A 102 -0.97 37.57 -11.97
CA LYS A 102 0.22 38.26 -12.45
C LYS A 102 1.33 37.34 -12.99
N LYS A 103 1.45 36.10 -12.51
CA LYS A 103 2.53 35.15 -12.91
C LYS A 103 2.12 34.18 -14.01
N LEU A 104 0.83 34.10 -14.32
CA LEU A 104 0.26 33.17 -15.30
C LEU A 104 0.78 33.39 -16.74
N PRO A 105 0.92 34.63 -17.26
CA PRO A 105 1.37 34.85 -18.64
C PRO A 105 2.82 34.46 -18.88
N ALA A 106 3.71 34.71 -17.91
CA ALA A 106 5.13 34.39 -18.03
C ALA A 106 5.38 32.88 -18.00
N GLN A 107 4.71 32.14 -17.11
CA GLN A 107 4.78 30.68 -17.08
C GLN A 107 4.20 30.05 -18.35
N GLN A 108 3.14 30.64 -18.93
CA GLN A 108 2.57 30.14 -20.17
C GLN A 108 3.57 30.24 -21.33
N LYS A 109 4.22 31.40 -21.49
CA LYS A 109 5.23 31.60 -22.55
C LYS A 109 6.39 30.61 -22.45
N ALA A 110 6.95 30.42 -21.26
CA ALA A 110 8.04 29.46 -21.04
C ALA A 110 7.63 28.02 -21.35
N ARG A 111 6.37 27.65 -21.04
CA ARG A 111 5.83 26.32 -21.35
C ARG A 111 5.58 26.13 -22.84
N ASP A 112 5.07 27.15 -23.52
CA ASP A 112 4.85 27.11 -24.97
C ASP A 112 6.20 26.98 -25.71
N GLU A 113 7.24 27.69 -25.26
CA GLU A 113 8.62 27.53 -25.75
C GLU A 113 9.14 26.09 -25.54
N TYR A 114 8.90 25.51 -24.35
CA TYR A 114 9.23 24.11 -24.08
C TYR A 114 8.48 23.13 -25.01
N TRP A 115 7.19 23.34 -25.24
CA TRP A 115 6.40 22.51 -26.16
C TRP A 115 6.91 22.63 -27.60
N ARG A 116 7.26 23.83 -28.07
CA ARG A 116 7.81 24.05 -29.41
C ARG A 116 9.17 23.39 -29.59
N THR A 117 10.07 23.49 -28.61
CA THR A 117 11.39 22.85 -28.66
C THR A 117 11.29 21.32 -28.62
N LEU A 118 10.38 20.76 -27.81
CA LEU A 118 10.12 19.32 -27.78
C LEU A 118 9.53 18.82 -29.11
N LEU A 119 8.59 19.57 -29.70
CA LEU A 119 8.02 19.26 -31.01
C LEU A 119 9.08 19.30 -32.11
N GLN A 120 9.93 20.34 -32.14
CA GLN A 120 11.05 20.43 -33.08
C GLN A 120 12.01 19.24 -32.94
N THR A 121 12.33 18.83 -31.71
CA THR A 121 13.21 17.68 -31.45
C THR A 121 12.59 16.36 -31.93
N LEU A 122 11.29 16.17 -31.71
CA LEU A 122 10.58 15.00 -32.21
C LEU A 122 10.51 14.99 -33.74
N MET A 123 10.34 16.15 -34.37
CA MET A 123 10.30 16.25 -35.82
C MET A 123 11.66 16.07 -36.48
N ALA A 124 12.72 16.58 -35.86
CA ALA A 124 14.08 16.33 -36.31
C ALA A 124 14.50 14.86 -36.17
N SER A 125 14.03 14.17 -35.12
CA SER A 125 14.40 12.77 -34.89
C SER A 125 13.54 11.77 -35.66
N GLN A 126 12.24 12.05 -35.86
CA GLN A 126 11.30 11.09 -36.46
C GLN A 126 10.25 11.80 -37.35
N PRO A 127 10.64 12.29 -38.54
CA PRO A 127 9.75 13.05 -39.43
C PRO A 127 8.55 12.24 -39.95
N GLN A 128 8.72 10.92 -40.15
CA GLN A 128 7.68 10.01 -40.64
C GLN A 128 6.45 9.94 -39.73
N LEU A 129 6.63 10.20 -38.42
CA LEU A 129 5.52 10.20 -37.46
C LEU A 129 4.50 11.31 -37.70
N ALA A 130 4.91 12.41 -38.35
CA ALA A 130 3.99 13.49 -38.68
C ALA A 130 2.89 12.94 -39.60
N GLU A 131 3.28 12.30 -40.70
CA GLU A 131 2.36 11.78 -41.72
C GLU A 131 1.37 10.76 -41.14
N GLU A 132 1.84 9.89 -40.24
CA GLU A 132 0.98 8.89 -39.59
C GLU A 132 -0.07 9.52 -38.66
N VAL A 133 0.28 10.62 -37.97
CA VAL A 133 -0.59 11.26 -36.98
C VAL A 133 -1.53 12.29 -37.62
N MET A 134 -1.15 12.87 -38.77
CA MET A 134 -1.93 13.89 -39.49
C MET A 134 -3.44 13.57 -39.63
N PRO A 135 -3.87 12.35 -39.98
CA PRO A 135 -5.30 12.04 -40.15
C PRO A 135 -6.14 12.13 -38.87
N TRP A 136 -5.51 12.06 -37.70
CA TRP A 136 -6.21 12.03 -36.41
C TRP A 136 -6.19 13.38 -35.66
N LEU A 137 -5.66 14.42 -36.30
CA LEU A 137 -5.53 15.76 -35.73
C LEU A 137 -6.62 16.71 -36.20
N SER A 138 -6.92 17.72 -35.37
CA SER A 138 -7.74 18.86 -35.76
C SER A 138 -7.08 19.66 -36.90
N THR A 139 -7.90 20.34 -37.71
CA THR A 139 -7.42 21.19 -38.82
C THR A 139 -6.45 22.27 -38.36
N GLN A 140 -6.61 22.77 -37.14
CA GLN A 140 -5.70 23.75 -36.54
C GLN A 140 -4.37 23.11 -36.12
N ALA A 141 -4.38 21.90 -35.54
CA ALA A 141 -3.18 21.16 -35.18
C ALA A 141 -2.37 20.69 -36.39
N GLN A 142 -3.05 20.33 -37.50
CA GLN A 142 -2.41 20.03 -38.78
C GLN A 142 -1.67 21.25 -39.34
N ALA A 143 -2.25 22.45 -39.25
CA ALA A 143 -1.58 23.68 -39.67
C ALA A 143 -0.30 23.96 -38.86
N VAL A 144 -0.31 23.66 -37.55
CA VAL A 144 0.88 23.75 -36.70
C VAL A 144 1.96 22.80 -37.21
N LEU A 145 1.67 21.51 -37.41
CA LEU A 145 2.66 20.54 -37.91
C LEU A 145 3.21 20.91 -39.29
N ASN A 146 2.34 21.33 -40.22
CA ASN A 146 2.75 21.75 -41.56
C ASN A 146 3.72 22.94 -41.52
N SER A 147 3.58 23.86 -40.55
CA SER A 147 4.52 24.96 -40.37
C SER A 147 5.93 24.50 -39.97
N TYR A 148 6.05 23.37 -39.25
CA TYR A 148 7.34 22.77 -38.88
C TYR A 148 7.94 21.94 -40.02
N LEU A 149 7.10 21.25 -40.82
CA LEU A 149 7.54 20.52 -42.01
C LEU A 149 8.03 21.44 -43.13
N SER A 150 7.47 22.65 -43.21
CA SER A 150 7.86 23.66 -44.20
C SER A 150 9.08 24.51 -43.78
N ALA A 151 9.56 24.36 -42.54
CA ALA A 151 10.72 25.10 -42.04
C ALA A 151 12.02 24.38 -42.43
N PRO A 152 13.00 25.06 -43.09
CA PRO A 152 14.22 24.40 -43.55
C PRO A 152 15.04 23.87 -42.36
N PRO A 153 15.52 22.61 -42.41
CA PRO A 153 16.31 22.05 -41.33
C PRO A 153 17.68 22.75 -41.26
N LYS A 154 18.12 23.10 -40.04
CA LYS A 154 19.53 23.42 -39.80
C LYS A 154 20.36 22.18 -40.11
N THR A 155 21.32 22.37 -41.00
CA THR A 155 22.24 21.35 -41.51
C THR A 155 22.97 20.63 -40.38
N VAL A 156 22.61 19.36 -40.18
CA VAL A 156 23.48 18.38 -39.52
C VAL A 156 23.96 17.46 -40.63
N ILE A 157 25.27 17.29 -40.65
CA ILE A 157 26.12 16.73 -41.69
C ILE A 157 25.71 15.29 -42.07
N ASP A 158 25.86 15.01 -43.36
CA ASP A 158 25.69 13.75 -44.09
C ASP A 158 26.12 12.47 -43.36
N SER A 159 25.39 11.40 -43.70
CA SER A 159 25.76 9.99 -43.92
C SER A 159 24.70 9.06 -43.30
N THR A 160 24.19 8.02 -43.94
CA THR A 160 24.64 7.30 -45.13
C THR A 160 23.43 6.60 -45.75
N ASP A 161 23.46 6.50 -47.07
CA ASP A 161 22.52 5.75 -47.89
C ASP A 161 22.34 4.29 -47.38
N ASN A 162 21.09 3.90 -47.08
CA ASN A 162 20.71 2.59 -46.51
C ASN A 162 20.75 1.45 -47.54
N SER A 163 21.25 1.71 -48.73
CA SER A 163 21.27 0.79 -49.88
C SER A 163 22.29 -0.36 -49.76
N GLN A 164 23.10 -0.39 -48.68
CA GLN A 164 24.16 -1.40 -48.49
C GLN A 164 24.03 -2.28 -47.23
N MET A 165 22.92 -2.21 -46.47
CA MET A 165 22.77 -3.04 -45.27
C MET A 165 22.37 -4.50 -45.60
N PRO A 166 23.01 -5.53 -45.02
CA PRO A 166 22.65 -6.93 -45.23
C PRO A 166 21.22 -7.25 -44.75
N GLU A 167 20.52 -8.11 -45.50
CA GLU A 167 19.11 -8.48 -45.29
C GLU A 167 18.80 -9.03 -43.88
N ILE A 168 19.81 -9.58 -43.19
CA ILE A 168 19.74 -10.06 -41.79
C ILE A 168 19.40 -8.96 -40.78
N LEU A 169 19.79 -7.70 -41.04
CA LEU A 169 19.50 -6.55 -40.18
C LEU A 169 18.17 -5.87 -40.53
N VAL A 170 17.72 -6.03 -41.77
CA VAL A 170 16.44 -5.47 -42.26
C VAL A 170 15.26 -6.38 -41.87
N SER A 171 15.47 -7.70 -41.79
CA SER A 171 14.43 -8.67 -41.39
C SER A 171 15.00 -9.84 -40.57
N PRO A 172 15.35 -9.62 -39.29
CA PRO A 172 15.91 -10.68 -38.46
C PRO A 172 14.88 -11.79 -38.16
N PRO A 173 15.25 -13.08 -38.30
CA PRO A 173 14.33 -14.23 -38.20
C PRO A 173 13.74 -14.46 -36.80
N TRP A 174 14.23 -13.79 -35.76
CA TRP A 174 13.64 -13.82 -34.41
C TRP A 174 12.46 -12.85 -34.21
N ARG A 175 12.07 -12.04 -35.23
CA ARG A 175 10.89 -11.17 -35.19
C ARG A 175 9.59 -11.80 -35.71
N SER A 176 9.63 -12.96 -36.37
CA SER A 176 8.41 -13.65 -36.80
C SER A 176 7.71 -14.28 -35.59
N LYS A 177 6.66 -13.62 -35.08
CA LYS A 177 5.80 -14.15 -34.00
C LYS A 177 5.11 -15.43 -34.48
N LYS A 178 5.51 -16.59 -33.94
CA LYS A 178 4.65 -17.79 -33.94
C LYS A 178 3.40 -17.46 -33.11
N LYS A 179 2.21 -17.49 -33.75
CA LYS A 179 0.94 -17.48 -33.02
C LYS A 179 0.81 -18.79 -32.25
N MET A 180 1.12 -18.77 -30.95
CA MET A 180 0.67 -19.80 -30.03
C MET A 180 -0.69 -19.39 -29.48
N THR A 181 -1.73 -20.06 -29.95
CA THR A 181 -3.03 -20.11 -29.29
C THR A 181 -2.83 -20.85 -27.97
N VAL A 182 -2.90 -20.14 -26.84
CA VAL A 182 -2.86 -20.77 -25.52
C VAL A 182 -4.16 -21.55 -25.33
N PRO A 183 -4.14 -22.87 -25.11
CA PRO A 183 -5.35 -23.61 -24.79
C PRO A 183 -5.85 -23.10 -23.44
N ARG A 184 -7.10 -22.67 -23.39
CA ARG A 184 -7.75 -22.30 -22.14
C ARG A 184 -8.09 -23.60 -21.40
N LEU A 185 -7.26 -23.96 -20.44
CA LEU A 185 -7.52 -25.04 -19.49
C LEU A 185 -8.60 -24.56 -18.51
N ASP A 186 -9.83 -25.02 -18.71
CA ASP A 186 -10.88 -24.97 -17.68
C ASP A 186 -10.57 -26.12 -16.69
N LEU A 187 -9.73 -25.83 -15.69
CA LEU A 187 -9.45 -26.75 -14.57
C LEU A 187 -10.37 -26.41 -13.40
N ALA A 188 -10.98 -27.45 -12.80
CA ALA A 188 -11.69 -27.30 -11.54
C ALA A 188 -10.73 -26.78 -10.44
N PRO A 189 -11.18 -25.90 -9.53
CA PRO A 189 -10.35 -25.43 -8.42
C PRO A 189 -9.80 -26.63 -7.65
N PHE A 190 -8.48 -26.78 -7.66
CA PHE A 190 -7.82 -27.84 -6.93
C PHE A 190 -7.71 -27.41 -5.46
N GLU A 191 -8.36 -28.13 -4.56
CA GLU A 191 -8.21 -27.90 -3.12
C GLU A 191 -6.79 -28.30 -2.70
N LEU A 192 -5.90 -27.31 -2.62
CA LEU A 192 -4.58 -27.49 -2.05
C LEU A 192 -4.72 -27.56 -0.53
N THR A 193 -4.19 -28.62 0.08
CA THR A 193 -4.03 -28.69 1.54
C THR A 193 -3.22 -27.48 1.99
N PRO A 194 -3.72 -26.66 2.93
CA PRO A 194 -2.99 -25.51 3.45
C PRO A 194 -1.59 -25.91 3.95
N GLN A 195 -0.57 -25.14 3.58
CA GLN A 195 0.81 -25.35 4.00
C GLN A 195 1.36 -24.09 4.66
N VAL A 196 2.26 -24.26 5.62
CA VAL A 196 2.95 -23.14 6.27
C VAL A 196 4.41 -23.23 5.92
N TYR A 197 4.96 -22.12 5.40
CA TYR A 197 6.34 -22.01 5.05
C TYR A 197 6.99 -20.92 5.91
N TRP A 198 7.87 -21.33 6.81
CA TRP A 198 8.76 -20.46 7.57
C TRP A 198 10.17 -20.65 7.05
N GLN A 199 10.96 -19.57 6.97
CA GLN A 199 12.38 -19.72 6.64
C GLN A 199 13.10 -20.44 7.80
N PRO A 200 14.15 -21.23 7.51
CA PRO A 200 14.95 -21.85 8.58
C PRO A 200 15.47 -20.79 9.57
N GLY A 201 15.24 -20.99 10.87
CA GLY A 201 15.69 -20.05 11.91
C GLY A 201 14.73 -18.90 12.23
N GLU A 202 13.64 -18.73 11.48
CA GLU A 202 12.73 -17.61 11.65
C GLU A 202 11.90 -17.71 12.93
N ARG A 203 11.50 -18.94 13.31
CA ARG A 203 10.77 -19.21 14.55
C ARG A 203 11.66 -18.96 15.78
N GLU A 204 12.91 -19.41 15.71
CA GLU A 204 13.91 -19.21 16.74
C GLU A 204 14.20 -17.72 16.93
N ARG A 205 14.31 -16.97 15.82
CA ARG A 205 14.46 -15.51 15.85
C ARG A 205 13.27 -14.84 16.55
N LEU A 206 12.04 -15.24 16.23
CA LEU A 206 10.84 -14.69 16.86
C LEU A 206 10.76 -15.01 18.36
N ALA A 207 11.12 -16.23 18.76
CA ALA A 207 11.21 -16.61 20.15
C ALA A 207 12.29 -15.81 20.91
N THR A 208 13.34 -15.36 20.22
CA THR A 208 14.39 -14.51 20.82
C THR A 208 14.06 -13.02 20.90
N THR A 209 12.92 -12.56 20.37
CA THR A 209 12.48 -11.17 20.51
C THR A 209 12.30 -10.81 21.99
N GLU A 210 12.64 -9.58 22.40
CA GLU A 210 12.61 -9.14 23.81
C GLU A 210 11.23 -9.38 24.47
N SER A 211 10.14 -8.99 23.79
CA SER A 211 8.77 -9.25 24.25
C SER A 211 8.47 -10.75 24.36
N ALA A 212 8.83 -11.55 23.34
CA ALA A 212 8.61 -13.00 23.37
C ALA A 212 9.36 -13.66 24.53
N ARG A 213 10.62 -13.29 24.78
CA ARG A 213 11.43 -13.81 25.90
C ARG A 213 10.78 -13.53 27.25
N TYR A 214 10.25 -12.33 27.44
CA TYR A 214 9.65 -11.95 28.72
C TYR A 214 8.42 -12.81 29.05
N PHE A 215 7.58 -13.08 28.06
CA PHE A 215 6.37 -13.86 28.30
C PHE A 215 6.67 -15.36 28.25
N SER A 216 7.41 -15.86 27.26
CA SER A 216 7.60 -17.31 27.04
C SER A 216 8.36 -18.07 28.13
N THR A 217 9.05 -17.36 29.03
CA THR A 217 9.86 -17.97 30.09
C THR A 217 9.06 -18.40 31.31
N VAL A 218 7.83 -17.90 31.47
CA VAL A 218 6.96 -18.20 32.61
C VAL A 218 5.57 -18.47 32.09
N SER A 219 4.96 -19.59 32.46
CA SER A 219 3.61 -19.94 31.98
C SER A 219 2.55 -18.99 32.54
N LEU A 220 1.42 -18.84 31.84
CA LEU A 220 0.31 -18.03 32.37
C LEU A 220 -0.16 -18.49 33.75
N ALA A 221 -0.21 -19.81 34.00
CA ALA A 221 -0.61 -20.37 35.29
C ALA A 221 0.33 -19.91 36.42
N GLU A 222 1.64 -20.02 36.23
CA GLU A 222 2.63 -19.54 37.19
C GLU A 222 2.53 -18.02 37.39
N ARG A 223 2.24 -17.24 36.33
CA ARG A 223 2.04 -15.78 36.44
C ARG A 223 0.78 -15.45 37.23
N MET A 224 -0.31 -16.19 37.05
CA MET A 224 -1.58 -16.04 37.78
C MET A 224 -1.48 -16.49 39.25
N GLU A 225 -0.45 -17.25 39.62
CA GLU A 225 -0.14 -17.66 40.99
C GLU A 225 0.86 -16.72 41.67
N GLN A 226 1.92 -16.31 40.97
CA GLN A 226 2.97 -15.44 41.49
C GLN A 226 2.55 -13.96 41.50
N LYS A 227 1.74 -13.55 40.53
CA LYS A 227 1.18 -12.19 40.43
C LYS A 227 -0.31 -12.24 40.72
N SER A 228 -0.85 -11.11 41.20
CA SER A 228 -2.29 -10.91 41.26
C SER A 228 -2.90 -11.09 39.87
N GLY A 229 -4.01 -11.83 39.74
CA GLY A 229 -4.69 -12.03 38.47
C GLY A 229 -5.05 -10.71 37.77
N ARG A 230 -5.31 -9.66 38.54
CA ARG A 230 -5.51 -8.28 38.03
C ARG A 230 -4.31 -7.70 37.28
N VAL A 231 -3.10 -8.01 37.72
CA VAL A 231 -1.85 -7.59 37.05
C VAL A 231 -1.65 -8.42 35.78
N VAL A 232 -2.00 -9.70 35.81
CA VAL A 232 -1.94 -10.55 34.60
C VAL A 232 -2.95 -10.10 33.55
N LEU A 233 -4.15 -9.69 33.96
CA LEU A 233 -5.12 -9.05 33.08
C LEU A 233 -4.51 -7.78 32.49
N GLN A 234 -3.86 -6.93 33.29
CA GLN A 234 -3.18 -5.74 32.76
C GLN A 234 -2.12 -6.08 31.70
N GLU A 235 -1.38 -7.16 31.91
CA GLU A 235 -0.38 -7.64 30.95
C GLU A 235 -0.96 -8.22 29.65
N LEU A 236 -2.20 -8.74 29.70
CA LEU A 236 -2.97 -9.13 28.53
C LEU A 236 -3.44 -7.93 27.69
N GLY A 237 -3.35 -6.73 28.25
CA GLY A 237 -3.79 -5.49 27.61
C GLY A 237 -4.96 -4.80 28.31
N PHE A 238 -5.32 -5.22 29.54
CA PHE A 238 -6.40 -4.59 30.30
C PHE A 238 -5.90 -3.31 30.98
N GLY A 239 -6.32 -2.16 30.47
CA GLY A 239 -5.96 -0.88 31.06
C GLY A 239 -6.25 0.29 30.12
N ASP A 240 -6.14 1.48 30.67
CA ASP A 240 -6.62 2.71 30.04
C ASP A 240 -5.58 3.39 29.11
N ASP A 241 -4.32 2.93 29.11
CA ASP A 241 -3.20 3.65 28.48
C ASP A 241 -2.34 2.77 27.55
N VAL A 242 -2.54 2.98 26.24
CA VAL A 242 -1.76 2.36 25.15
C VAL A 242 -0.26 2.66 25.27
N TRP A 243 0.12 3.83 25.78
CA TRP A 243 1.52 4.19 25.96
C TRP A 243 2.16 3.36 27.09
N LEU A 244 1.47 3.14 28.21
CA LEU A 244 1.94 2.26 29.27
C LEU A 244 2.13 0.83 28.73
N PHE A 245 1.15 0.37 27.94
CA PHE A 245 1.21 -0.94 27.33
C PHE A 245 2.45 -1.11 26.44
N LEU A 246 2.64 -0.22 25.45
CA LEU A 246 3.72 -0.34 24.48
C LEU A 246 5.11 -0.13 25.08
N ASN A 247 5.26 0.77 26.05
CA ASN A 247 6.58 1.14 26.57
C ASN A 247 7.04 0.31 27.77
N TYR A 248 6.11 -0.20 28.58
CA TYR A 248 6.45 -0.88 29.84
C TYR A 248 5.89 -2.29 29.96
N ILE A 249 4.66 -2.54 29.49
CA ILE A 249 4.03 -3.86 29.63
C ILE A 249 4.54 -4.83 28.58
N LEU A 250 4.43 -4.47 27.29
CA LEU A 250 4.84 -5.31 26.18
C LEU A 250 6.34 -5.69 26.20
N PRO A 251 7.26 -4.82 26.64
CA PRO A 251 8.66 -5.19 26.84
C PRO A 251 8.94 -5.86 28.19
N GLY A 252 7.95 -6.02 29.06
CA GLY A 252 8.11 -6.66 30.38
C GLY A 252 8.83 -5.81 31.44
N LYS A 253 8.89 -4.50 31.24
CA LYS A 253 9.61 -3.54 32.09
C LYS A 253 8.76 -2.98 33.23
N LEU A 254 7.46 -3.31 33.27
CA LEU A 254 6.51 -2.75 34.24
C LEU A 254 6.96 -2.98 35.68
N ASP A 255 7.31 -4.22 36.05
CA ASP A 255 7.67 -4.55 37.44
C ASP A 255 8.92 -3.78 37.90
N ALA A 256 9.93 -3.66 37.04
CA ALA A 256 11.15 -2.93 37.34
C ALA A 256 10.93 -1.40 37.38
N ALA A 257 10.06 -0.87 36.53
CA ALA A 257 9.79 0.55 36.43
C ALA A 257 8.69 1.03 37.41
N ARG A 258 8.00 0.11 38.11
CA ARG A 258 6.78 0.40 38.87
C ARG A 258 6.93 1.57 39.84
N ASN A 259 7.96 1.54 40.68
CA ASN A 259 8.22 2.60 41.67
C ASN A 259 8.50 3.96 41.01
N SER A 260 9.26 3.97 39.91
CA SER A 260 9.56 5.21 39.17
C SER A 260 8.31 5.78 38.50
N LEU A 261 7.46 4.92 37.93
CA LEU A 261 6.20 5.32 37.31
C LEU A 261 5.23 5.89 38.36
N ILE A 262 5.17 5.31 39.56
CA ILE A 262 4.34 5.84 40.65
C ILE A 262 4.76 7.27 41.00
N VAL A 263 6.06 7.51 41.15
CA VAL A 263 6.59 8.86 41.42
C VAL A 263 6.29 9.80 40.25
N GLN A 264 6.39 9.33 39.01
CA GLN A 264 6.07 10.17 37.84
C GLN A 264 4.59 10.56 37.79
N TRP A 265 3.70 9.65 38.17
CA TRP A 265 2.25 9.81 38.04
C TRP A 265 1.56 10.11 39.38
N HIS A 266 2.29 10.54 40.40
CA HIS A 266 1.77 10.75 41.75
C HIS A 266 0.59 11.74 41.85
N TYR A 267 0.46 12.66 40.89
CA TYR A 267 -0.69 13.58 40.78
C TYR A 267 -1.98 12.93 40.23
N TYR A 268 -1.92 11.67 39.78
CA TYR A 268 -3.03 10.90 39.21
C TYR A 268 -3.27 9.62 40.02
N PRO A 269 -4.02 9.71 41.15
CA PRO A 269 -4.22 8.58 42.06
C PRO A 269 -4.76 7.31 41.38
N GLY A 270 -5.71 7.44 40.45
CA GLY A 270 -6.26 6.29 39.72
C GLY A 270 -5.21 5.57 38.85
N ARG A 271 -4.28 6.32 38.25
CA ARG A 271 -3.20 5.74 37.45
C ARG A 271 -2.15 5.05 38.33
N VAL A 272 -1.86 5.61 39.50
CA VAL A 272 -0.98 4.98 40.50
C VAL A 272 -1.60 3.67 41.00
N GLU A 273 -2.91 3.66 41.24
CA GLU A 273 -3.63 2.46 41.65
C GLU A 273 -3.59 1.38 40.56
N GLU A 274 -3.83 1.75 39.30
CA GLU A 274 -3.76 0.83 38.15
C GLU A 274 -2.34 0.25 37.96
N ILE A 275 -1.30 1.06 38.13
CA ILE A 275 0.11 0.61 38.04
C ILE A 275 0.46 -0.37 39.19
N MET A 276 -0.11 -0.14 40.38
CA MET A 276 0.17 -0.94 41.58
C MET A 276 -0.59 -2.26 41.59
N ASN A 277 -1.89 -2.19 41.29
CA ASN A 277 -2.83 -3.26 41.57
C ASN A 277 -3.42 -3.90 40.30
N GLY A 278 -3.06 -3.38 39.12
CA GLY A 278 -3.63 -3.78 37.84
C GLY A 278 -5.08 -3.29 37.70
N TRP A 279 -5.85 -4.01 36.87
CA TRP A 279 -7.27 -3.69 36.67
C TRP A 279 -8.08 -3.99 37.93
N SER A 280 -8.63 -2.94 38.57
CA SER A 280 -9.22 -3.01 39.92
C SER A 280 -10.75 -2.96 39.95
N SER A 281 -11.44 -3.00 38.81
CA SER A 281 -12.90 -2.94 38.73
C SER A 281 -13.56 -4.20 39.34
N PRO A 282 -14.84 -4.12 39.77
CA PRO A 282 -15.63 -5.29 40.14
C PRO A 282 -15.63 -6.37 39.03
N GLU A 283 -15.64 -5.93 37.78
CA GLU A 283 -15.59 -6.76 36.57
C GLU A 283 -14.27 -7.52 36.43
N ALA A 284 -13.17 -7.00 36.99
CA ALA A 284 -11.86 -7.64 36.93
C ALA A 284 -11.82 -9.02 37.61
N GLN A 285 -12.58 -9.22 38.69
CA GLN A 285 -12.66 -10.54 39.36
C GLN A 285 -13.40 -11.56 38.49
N LEU A 286 -14.47 -11.13 37.82
CA LEU A 286 -15.22 -11.98 36.89
C LEU A 286 -14.38 -12.32 35.66
N ALA A 287 -13.61 -11.37 35.15
CA ALA A 287 -12.68 -11.59 34.05
C ALA A 287 -11.54 -12.54 34.45
N GLU A 288 -10.98 -12.40 35.65
CA GLU A 288 -9.97 -13.34 36.15
C GLU A 288 -10.53 -14.77 36.19
N GLN A 289 -11.73 -14.95 36.72
CA GLN A 289 -12.40 -16.25 36.77
C GLN A 289 -12.72 -16.78 35.37
N ALA A 290 -13.18 -15.93 34.46
CA ALA A 290 -13.46 -16.32 33.08
C ALA A 290 -12.18 -16.77 32.36
N LEU A 291 -11.05 -16.09 32.58
CA LEU A 291 -9.76 -16.50 32.04
C LEU A 291 -9.29 -17.83 32.61
N ARG A 292 -9.39 -18.03 33.94
CA ARG A 292 -9.03 -19.29 34.60
C ARG A 292 -9.88 -20.47 34.12
N ASN A 293 -11.17 -20.24 33.90
CA ASN A 293 -12.12 -21.26 33.47
C ASN A 293 -12.19 -21.44 31.94
N GLY A 294 -11.47 -20.61 31.17
CA GLY A 294 -11.48 -20.67 29.71
C GLY A 294 -12.76 -20.15 29.04
N HIS A 295 -13.56 -19.35 29.73
CA HIS A 295 -14.78 -18.76 29.20
C HIS A 295 -14.47 -17.50 28.36
N VAL A 296 -13.95 -17.71 27.15
CA VAL A 296 -13.48 -16.64 26.23
C VAL A 296 -14.57 -15.61 25.93
N GLU A 297 -15.80 -16.03 25.62
CA GLU A 297 -16.90 -15.11 25.32
C GLU A 297 -17.25 -14.21 26.50
N VAL A 298 -17.33 -14.80 27.69
CA VAL A 298 -17.64 -14.07 28.92
C VAL A 298 -16.55 -13.03 29.16
N PHE A 299 -15.29 -13.44 28.99
CA PHE A 299 -14.15 -12.55 29.14
C PHE A 299 -14.17 -11.35 28.18
N ILE A 300 -14.38 -11.60 26.88
CA ILE A 300 -14.44 -10.55 25.86
C ILE A 300 -15.64 -9.62 26.10
N ASN A 301 -16.80 -10.17 26.49
CA ASN A 301 -17.97 -9.36 26.81
C ASN A 301 -17.77 -8.49 28.06
N ILE A 302 -17.14 -9.03 29.10
CA ILE A 302 -16.79 -8.23 30.29
C ILE A 302 -15.89 -7.07 29.89
N TRP A 303 -14.91 -7.34 29.02
CA TRP A 303 -14.00 -6.32 28.52
C TRP A 303 -14.69 -5.24 27.67
N GLU A 304 -15.56 -5.63 26.72
CA GLU A 304 -16.29 -4.67 25.88
C GLU A 304 -17.23 -3.76 26.67
N ASN A 305 -17.80 -4.26 27.76
CA ASN A 305 -18.80 -3.57 28.56
C ASN A 305 -18.21 -2.88 29.80
N ASP A 306 -16.88 -2.93 29.99
CA ASP A 306 -16.26 -2.30 31.14
C ASP A 306 -16.44 -0.77 31.09
N SER A 307 -17.22 -0.29 32.05
CA SER A 307 -17.70 1.08 32.15
C SER A 307 -16.64 2.05 32.68
N TYR A 308 -15.50 1.54 33.17
CA TYR A 308 -14.36 2.34 33.63
C TYR A 308 -13.50 2.89 32.48
N SER A 309 -13.62 2.32 31.28
CA SER A 309 -12.94 2.77 30.03
C SER A 309 -13.41 4.14 29.49
N ARG A 310 -14.19 4.91 30.27
CA ARG A 310 -14.88 6.16 29.88
C ARG A 310 -13.97 7.23 29.26
N TYR A 311 -12.64 7.15 29.43
CA TYR A 311 -11.73 8.19 28.99
C TYR A 311 -11.00 7.96 27.66
N ARG A 312 -11.01 6.76 27.06
CA ARG A 312 -10.41 6.61 25.71
C ARG A 312 -11.09 5.53 24.86
N ARG A 313 -11.67 5.97 23.74
CA ARG A 313 -12.06 5.12 22.59
C ARG A 313 -10.86 4.46 21.87
N GLU A 314 -9.64 4.67 22.36
CA GLU A 314 -8.43 4.04 21.83
C GLU A 314 -8.42 2.59 22.29
N LYS A 315 -8.74 1.69 21.37
CA LYS A 315 -8.88 0.24 21.56
C LYS A 315 -7.69 -0.31 22.37
N SER A 316 -7.94 -0.94 23.52
CA SER A 316 -6.90 -1.67 24.25
C SER A 316 -6.26 -2.71 23.33
N ILE A 317 -4.94 -2.88 23.43
CA ILE A 317 -4.15 -3.74 22.55
C ILE A 317 -4.00 -5.10 23.23
N TRP A 318 -4.45 -6.16 22.55
CA TRP A 318 -4.31 -7.54 23.03
C TRP A 318 -2.88 -8.05 22.89
N ASN A 319 -2.33 -8.60 23.98
CA ASN A 319 -0.99 -9.18 23.98
C ASN A 319 -1.01 -10.65 23.51
N LEU A 320 -0.67 -10.89 22.23
CA LEU A 320 -0.68 -12.24 21.67
C LEU A 320 0.49 -13.11 22.15
N TYR A 321 1.59 -12.52 22.63
CA TYR A 321 2.69 -13.29 23.23
C TYR A 321 2.26 -14.05 24.48
N LEU A 322 1.41 -13.42 25.28
CA LEU A 322 0.86 -14.03 26.49
C LEU A 322 -0.32 -14.97 26.16
N LEU A 323 -1.19 -14.59 25.22
CA LEU A 323 -2.25 -15.49 24.74
C LEU A 323 -1.71 -16.77 24.10
N ALA A 324 -0.52 -16.73 23.50
CA ALA A 324 0.08 -17.92 22.90
C ALA A 324 0.50 -19.00 23.92
N GLN A 325 0.46 -18.69 25.21
CA GLN A 325 0.73 -19.64 26.30
C GLN A 325 -0.53 -20.30 26.86
N LEU A 326 -1.70 -19.84 26.42
CA LEU A 326 -2.96 -20.47 26.77
C LEU A 326 -3.06 -21.86 26.13
N PRO A 327 -3.94 -22.73 26.66
CA PRO A 327 -4.34 -23.94 25.94
C PRO A 327 -4.71 -23.61 24.49
N ARG A 328 -4.22 -24.44 23.55
CA ARG A 328 -4.30 -24.17 22.10
C ARG A 328 -5.69 -23.73 21.65
N GLU A 329 -6.73 -24.46 22.03
CA GLU A 329 -8.12 -24.16 21.65
C GLU A 329 -8.58 -22.79 22.16
N MET A 330 -8.20 -22.44 23.39
CA MET A 330 -8.54 -21.16 24.01
C MET A 330 -7.82 -20.01 23.29
N ALA A 331 -6.52 -20.15 23.03
CA ALA A 331 -5.71 -19.15 22.32
C ALA A 331 -6.29 -18.84 20.92
N LEU A 332 -6.63 -19.90 20.17
CA LEU A 332 -7.21 -19.77 18.83
C LEU A 332 -8.60 -19.13 18.86
N THR A 333 -9.41 -19.47 19.86
CA THR A 333 -10.73 -18.86 20.06
C THR A 333 -10.60 -17.37 20.36
N PHE A 334 -9.68 -16.98 21.27
CA PHE A 334 -9.35 -15.58 21.51
C PHE A 334 -8.94 -14.87 20.22
N TRP A 335 -8.00 -15.45 19.48
CA TRP A 335 -7.52 -14.88 18.22
C TRP A 335 -8.64 -14.64 17.21
N LEU A 336 -9.56 -15.59 17.06
CA LEU A 336 -10.71 -15.44 16.18
C LEU A 336 -11.61 -14.28 16.63
N ARG A 337 -12.03 -14.27 17.90
CA ARG A 337 -12.97 -13.28 18.44
C ARG A 337 -12.40 -11.87 18.47
N ILE A 338 -11.13 -11.72 18.83
CA ILE A 338 -10.40 -10.44 18.80
C ILE A 338 -10.51 -9.81 17.41
N ASN A 339 -10.37 -10.62 16.36
CA ASN A 339 -10.44 -10.13 14.98
C ASN A 339 -11.88 -9.92 14.48
N GLU A 340 -12.85 -10.77 14.84
CA GLU A 340 -14.27 -10.54 14.54
C GLU A 340 -14.75 -9.17 15.05
N LYS A 341 -14.34 -8.83 16.27
CA LYS A 341 -14.68 -7.56 16.93
C LYS A 341 -13.73 -6.40 16.56
N LYS A 342 -12.73 -6.64 15.71
CA LYS A 342 -11.78 -5.65 15.16
C LYS A 342 -10.94 -4.94 16.23
N HIS A 343 -10.51 -5.67 17.25
CA HIS A 343 -9.61 -5.16 18.27
C HIS A 343 -8.17 -5.11 17.78
N LEU A 344 -7.35 -4.30 18.45
CA LEU A 344 -5.92 -4.23 18.19
C LEU A 344 -5.21 -5.36 18.92
N SER A 345 -4.12 -5.82 18.35
CA SER A 345 -3.29 -6.88 18.91
C SER A 345 -1.82 -6.59 18.66
N ALA A 346 -0.94 -7.21 19.44
CA ALA A 346 0.50 -7.16 19.26
C ALA A 346 1.11 -8.56 19.44
N GLY A 347 2.00 -8.95 18.53
CA GLY A 347 2.69 -10.25 18.54
C GLY A 347 2.10 -11.29 17.60
N GLU A 348 1.43 -10.84 16.52
CA GLU A 348 0.79 -11.71 15.53
C GLU A 348 1.79 -12.68 14.89
N ASP A 349 3.00 -12.22 14.60
CA ASP A 349 4.10 -13.02 14.06
C ASP A 349 4.47 -14.20 14.95
N TYR A 350 4.67 -13.93 16.25
CA TYR A 350 4.97 -14.95 17.25
C TYR A 350 3.80 -15.93 17.42
N PHE A 351 2.56 -15.42 17.52
CA PHE A 351 1.37 -16.25 17.65
C PHE A 351 1.21 -17.22 16.47
N LEU A 352 1.36 -16.71 15.25
CA LEU A 352 1.31 -17.51 14.02
C LEU A 352 2.46 -18.53 13.93
N SER A 353 3.62 -18.22 14.49
CA SER A 353 4.75 -19.14 14.52
C SER A 353 4.49 -20.40 15.37
N ILE A 354 3.68 -20.26 16.42
CA ILE A 354 3.30 -21.35 17.35
C ILE A 354 2.13 -22.17 16.82
N PHE A 355 1.07 -21.49 16.39
CA PHE A 355 -0.19 -22.17 16.04
C PHE A 355 -0.28 -22.58 14.57
N GLY A 356 0.51 -21.96 13.69
CA GLY A 356 0.54 -22.34 12.28
C GLY A 356 -0.85 -22.24 11.64
N LEU A 357 -1.25 -23.28 10.91
CA LEU A 357 -2.49 -23.29 10.12
C LEU A 357 -3.74 -23.08 10.97
N ASP A 358 -3.74 -23.52 12.22
CA ASP A 358 -4.91 -23.43 13.07
C ASP A 358 -5.29 -21.97 13.37
N ALA A 359 -4.32 -21.05 13.30
CA ALA A 359 -4.55 -19.60 13.47
C ALA A 359 -4.93 -18.87 12.17
N LEU A 360 -5.00 -19.60 11.04
CA LEU A 360 -5.32 -19.03 9.73
C LEU A 360 -6.71 -18.34 9.68
N PRO A 361 -7.79 -18.89 10.26
CA PRO A 361 -9.10 -18.23 10.22
C PRO A 361 -9.07 -16.82 10.83
N GLY A 362 -8.41 -16.67 11.99
CA GLY A 362 -8.23 -15.36 12.61
C GLY A 362 -7.30 -14.44 11.81
N LEU A 363 -6.28 -14.99 11.13
CA LEU A 363 -5.39 -14.21 10.25
C LEU A 363 -6.13 -13.66 9.02
N LEU A 364 -7.04 -14.45 8.42
CA LEU A 364 -7.84 -14.01 7.29
C LEU A 364 -8.83 -12.91 7.69
N LEU A 365 -9.46 -13.03 8.86
CA LEU A 365 -10.29 -11.97 9.42
C LEU A 365 -9.48 -10.71 9.72
N ALA A 366 -8.31 -10.86 10.35
CA ALA A 366 -7.38 -9.77 10.61
C ALA A 366 -6.97 -9.06 9.31
N PHE A 367 -6.72 -9.81 8.23
CA PHE A 367 -6.41 -9.28 6.92
C PHE A 367 -7.53 -8.46 6.30
N SER A 368 -8.78 -8.93 6.45
CA SER A 368 -9.95 -8.23 5.90
C SER A 368 -10.15 -6.83 6.47
N HIS A 369 -9.61 -6.55 7.67
CA HIS A 369 -9.80 -5.28 8.37
C HIS A 369 -8.49 -4.49 8.59
N ARG A 370 -7.34 -5.16 8.66
CA ARG A 370 -6.00 -4.58 8.90
C ARG A 370 -4.97 -5.09 7.87
N PRO A 371 -5.23 -4.95 6.56
CA PRO A 371 -4.40 -5.59 5.53
C PRO A 371 -2.94 -5.09 5.54
N LYS A 372 -2.69 -3.84 5.97
CA LYS A 372 -1.33 -3.28 6.05
C LYS A 372 -0.43 -4.03 7.04
N GLU A 373 -0.98 -4.41 8.19
CA GLU A 373 -0.24 -5.03 9.30
C GLU A 373 -0.08 -6.54 9.09
N THR A 374 -1.07 -7.18 8.47
CA THR A 374 -1.14 -8.65 8.33
C THR A 374 -0.66 -9.19 6.99
N PHE A 375 -0.52 -8.36 5.95
CA PHE A 375 -0.03 -8.81 4.65
C PHE A 375 1.34 -9.51 4.72
N PRO A 376 2.36 -8.98 5.43
CA PRO A 376 3.65 -9.66 5.54
C PRO A 376 3.53 -11.06 6.16
N LEU A 377 2.59 -11.25 7.08
CA LEU A 377 2.39 -12.51 7.80
C LEU A 377 1.72 -13.57 6.94
N ILE A 378 0.81 -13.16 6.05
CA ILE A 378 0.13 -14.05 5.10
C ILE A 378 1.10 -14.68 4.10
N LEU A 379 2.25 -14.04 3.83
CA LEU A 379 3.30 -14.58 2.96
C LEU A 379 3.96 -15.85 3.51
N ASN A 380 3.69 -16.22 4.76
CA ASN A 380 4.15 -17.47 5.37
C ASN A 380 3.10 -18.61 5.30
N PHE A 381 1.85 -18.32 4.97
CA PHE A 381 0.75 -19.31 4.83
C PHE A 381 0.28 -19.56 3.38
N GLY A 382 0.58 -20.73 2.82
CA GLY A 382 0.06 -21.19 1.53
C GLY A 382 -1.26 -21.94 1.68
N ALA A 383 -2.38 -21.22 1.79
CA ALA A 383 -3.73 -21.79 1.80
C ALA A 383 -4.54 -21.32 0.59
N THR A 384 -5.52 -22.10 0.13
CA THR A 384 -6.45 -21.71 -0.95
C THR A 384 -7.14 -20.37 -0.66
N GLU A 385 -7.48 -20.12 0.61
CA GLU A 385 -8.11 -18.89 1.12
C GLU A 385 -7.15 -17.70 1.19
N THR A 386 -5.84 -17.95 1.30
CA THR A 386 -4.81 -16.91 1.11
C THR A 386 -4.51 -16.67 -0.37
N GLY A 387 -5.02 -17.53 -1.26
CA GLY A 387 -4.89 -17.45 -2.70
C GLY A 387 -5.32 -16.10 -3.26
N PRO A 388 -6.53 -15.58 -2.98
CA PRO A 388 -6.93 -14.23 -3.42
C PRO A 388 -6.05 -13.10 -2.89
N ALA A 389 -5.46 -13.26 -1.69
CA ALA A 389 -4.57 -12.28 -1.05
C ALA A 389 -3.13 -12.33 -1.59
N ARG A 390 -2.62 -13.52 -1.93
CA ARG A 390 -1.29 -13.76 -2.55
C ARG A 390 -1.32 -13.66 -4.08
N CYS A 391 -2.48 -13.90 -4.66
CA CYS A 391 -2.75 -13.97 -6.08
C CYS A 391 -3.94 -13.06 -6.39
N PRO A 392 -3.67 -11.82 -6.83
CA PRO A 392 -4.60 -11.12 -7.69
C PRO A 392 -4.58 -11.69 -9.12
N ARG A 393 -4.31 -12.99 -9.27
CA ARG A 393 -4.02 -13.70 -10.50
C ARG A 393 -4.58 -15.11 -10.37
N LEU A 394 -5.37 -15.50 -11.38
CA LEU A 394 -5.89 -16.85 -11.64
C LEU A 394 -7.28 -17.13 -11.03
N ALA A 395 -8.25 -17.21 -11.94
CA ALA A 395 -9.66 -17.62 -11.79
C ALA A 395 -10.55 -16.68 -10.96
N THR A 396 -11.71 -16.18 -11.38
CA THR A 396 -12.51 -16.27 -12.61
C THR A 396 -13.64 -15.28 -12.37
N PHE A 397 -13.96 -14.42 -13.33
CA PHE A 397 -15.37 -14.20 -13.69
C PHE A 397 -15.42 -14.03 -15.21
N ARG A 398 -15.70 -15.16 -15.88
CA ARG A 398 -16.38 -15.15 -17.19
C ARG A 398 -17.75 -14.51 -16.94
N GLY A 399 -18.18 -13.69 -17.89
CA GLY A 399 -19.43 -12.94 -17.80
C GLY A 399 -20.69 -13.72 -18.18
N ALA A 400 -21.81 -13.08 -17.89
CA ALA A 400 -23.12 -13.04 -18.56
C ALA A 400 -23.95 -12.08 -17.67
N ALA A 401 -24.59 -11.01 -18.11
CA ALA A 401 -25.06 -10.57 -19.41
C ALA A 401 -24.83 -9.06 -19.60
#